data_AF-A0A2P6WBX7-F1
#
_entry.id   AF-A0A2P6WBX7-F1
#
_cell.length_a   1.000
_cell.length_b   1.000
_cell.length_c   1.000
_cell.angle_alpha   90.00
_cell.angle_beta   90.00
_cell.angle_gamma   90.00
#
_symmetry.space_group_name_H-M   'P 1'
#
loop_
_entity.id
_entity.type
_entity.pdbx_description
1 polymer ?
#
loop_
_entity_poly.entity_id
_entity_poly.type
_entity_poly.pdbx_seq_one_letter_code
_entity_poly.pdbx_strand_id
1 'polypeptide(L)'
;MRLSRHFRLGVTQAELDFVDIDASRDLQLFLDPYLLAVSSDPWSIEASTTIKSFFGYFVRLLYNGDEDEARRLFDYLHEPNETCLGMSRKRPQGRGVGEDDANRIFARACFKNTSAG
;
A
#
# COMPACT_ATOMS: atom_id res chain seq x y z
N MET A 1 -21.96 -7.01 2.76
CA MET A 1 -22.11 -8.41 2.33
C MET A 1 -20.84 -8.84 1.61
N ARG A 2 -20.25 -9.97 2.02
CA ARG A 2 -19.04 -10.52 1.37
C ARG A 2 -19.28 -10.97 -0.07
N LEU A 3 -18.25 -10.90 -0.92
CA LEU A 3 -18.33 -11.30 -2.33
C LEU A 3 -18.80 -12.74 -2.51
N SER A 4 -18.23 -13.67 -1.74
CA SER A 4 -18.62 -15.10 -1.77
C SER A 4 -20.11 -15.31 -1.53
N ARG A 5 -20.72 -14.54 -0.63
CA ARG A 5 -22.15 -14.58 -0.31
C ARG A 5 -22.99 -13.89 -1.37
N HIS A 6 -22.51 -12.76 -1.91
CA HIS A 6 -23.22 -12.03 -2.95
C HIS A 6 -23.36 -12.89 -4.22
N PHE A 7 -22.29 -13.55 -4.64
CA PHE A 7 -22.26 -14.43 -5.80
C PHE A 7 -22.66 -15.88 -5.50
N ARG A 8 -23.01 -16.21 -4.25
CA ARG A 8 -23.43 -17.55 -3.81
C ARG A 8 -22.45 -18.66 -4.19
N LEU A 9 -21.16 -18.40 -4.01
CA LEU A 9 -20.08 -19.32 -4.41
C LEU A 9 -20.03 -20.60 -3.55
N GLY A 10 -20.62 -20.59 -2.35
CA GLY A 10 -20.68 -21.77 -1.49
C GLY A 10 -19.34 -22.18 -0.85
N VAL A 11 -18.34 -21.30 -0.92
CA VAL A 11 -16.97 -21.54 -0.44
C VAL A 11 -16.63 -20.66 0.76
N THR A 12 -15.62 -21.06 1.52
CA THR A 12 -15.02 -20.33 2.64
C THR A 12 -13.79 -19.51 2.21
N GLN A 13 -13.28 -18.65 3.10
CA GLN A 13 -12.05 -17.89 2.85
C GLN A 13 -10.84 -18.77 2.54
N ALA A 14 -10.78 -19.99 3.11
CA ALA A 14 -9.66 -20.90 2.91
C ALA A 14 -9.64 -21.54 1.52
N GLU A 15 -10.75 -21.47 0.79
CA GLU A 15 -10.93 -22.04 -0.56
C GLU A 15 -10.84 -20.96 -1.66
N LEU A 16 -10.58 -19.71 -1.27
CA LEU A 16 -10.44 -18.59 -2.19
C LEU A 16 -8.98 -18.17 -2.28
N ASP A 17 -8.50 -17.99 -3.51
CA ASP A 17 -7.15 -17.47 -3.80
C ASP A 17 -7.03 -15.94 -3.57
N PHE A 18 -8.07 -15.32 -3.00
CA PHE A 18 -8.14 -13.90 -2.71
C PHE A 18 -8.92 -13.64 -1.41
N VAL A 19 -8.72 -12.45 -0.85
CA VAL A 19 -9.43 -12.01 0.36
C VAL A 19 -10.92 -11.79 0.05
N ASP A 20 -11.80 -12.48 0.78
CA ASP A 20 -13.26 -12.36 0.65
C ASP A 20 -13.74 -11.06 1.32
N ILE A 21 -13.58 -9.96 0.59
CA ILE A 21 -13.93 -8.61 1.04
C ILE A 21 -15.44 -8.40 1.11
N ASP A 22 -15.84 -7.42 1.92
CA ASP A 22 -17.22 -6.94 2.00
C ASP A 22 -17.37 -5.64 1.20
N ALA A 23 -18.04 -5.68 0.05
CA ALA A 23 -18.18 -4.49 -0.81
C ALA A 23 -18.98 -3.33 -0.18
N SER A 24 -19.56 -3.52 1.01
CA SER A 24 -20.30 -2.49 1.74
C SER A 24 -19.55 -1.88 2.93
N ARG A 25 -18.37 -2.40 3.29
CA ARG A 25 -17.55 -1.88 4.41
C ARG A 25 -16.09 -2.29 4.26
N ASP A 26 -15.18 -1.45 4.72
CA ASP A 26 -13.76 -1.79 4.69
C ASP A 26 -13.46 -2.98 5.62
N LEU A 27 -12.52 -3.81 5.17
CA LEU A 27 -11.90 -4.85 5.96
C LEU A 27 -10.58 -4.29 6.51
N GLN A 28 -10.44 -4.29 7.84
CA GLN A 28 -9.21 -3.87 8.53
C GLN A 28 -8.12 -4.95 8.38
N LEU A 29 -7.63 -5.11 7.15
CA LEU A 29 -6.56 -6.01 6.81
C LEU A 29 -5.42 -5.18 6.24
N PHE A 30 -4.24 -5.34 6.84
CA PHE A 30 -3.06 -4.56 6.53
C PHE A 30 -1.97 -5.46 5.99
N LEU A 31 -1.18 -4.92 5.07
CA LEU A 31 0.07 -5.56 4.67
C LEU A 31 1.13 -5.25 5.72
N ASP A 32 1.83 -6.30 6.14
CA ASP A 32 3.02 -6.18 6.98
C ASP A 32 4.26 -6.44 6.10
N PRO A 33 5.01 -5.38 5.73
CA PRO A 33 6.21 -5.52 4.94
C PRO A 33 7.30 -6.38 5.60
N TYR A 34 7.33 -6.44 6.93
CA TYR A 34 8.27 -7.30 7.65
C TYR A 34 7.90 -8.77 7.44
N LEU A 35 6.62 -9.14 7.58
CA LEU A 35 6.16 -10.49 7.25
C LEU A 35 6.49 -10.87 5.81
N LEU A 36 6.20 -9.98 4.85
CA LEU A 36 6.57 -10.20 3.43
C LEU A 36 8.08 -10.39 3.24
N ALA A 37 8.92 -9.73 4.05
CA ALA A 37 10.37 -9.82 3.94
C ALA A 37 10.97 -11.09 4.57
N VAL A 38 10.32 -11.69 5.57
CA VAL A 38 10.79 -12.92 6.24
C VAL A 38 10.16 -14.19 5.69
N SER A 39 9.03 -14.08 5.00
CA SER A 39 8.37 -15.21 4.34
C SER A 39 9.17 -15.72 3.14
N SER A 40 9.16 -17.03 2.93
CA SER A 40 9.91 -17.73 1.87
C SER A 40 9.04 -18.21 0.71
N ASP A 41 7.74 -17.95 0.74
CA ASP A 41 6.85 -18.32 -0.35
C ASP A 41 7.05 -17.42 -1.59
N PRO A 42 6.79 -17.92 -2.81
CA PRO A 42 7.04 -17.17 -4.03
C PRO A 42 6.32 -15.82 -4.11
N TRP A 43 5.07 -15.75 -3.63
CA TRP A 43 4.27 -14.53 -3.68
C TRP A 43 4.84 -13.45 -2.75
N SER A 44 5.22 -13.82 -1.52
CA SER A 44 5.85 -12.89 -0.58
C SER A 44 7.20 -12.38 -1.11
N ILE A 45 8.00 -13.24 -1.76
CA ILE A 45 9.28 -12.84 -2.38
C ILE A 45 9.05 -11.80 -3.48
N GLU A 46 8.07 -12.03 -4.35
CA GLU A 46 7.71 -11.11 -5.43
C GLU A 46 7.18 -9.76 -4.89
N ALA A 47 6.27 -9.81 -3.92
CA ALA A 47 5.74 -8.63 -3.25
C ALA A 47 6.85 -7.83 -2.55
N SER A 48 7.74 -8.51 -1.81
CA SER A 48 8.90 -7.91 -1.15
C SER A 48 9.85 -7.25 -2.16
N THR A 49 10.09 -7.90 -3.30
CA THR A 49 10.93 -7.36 -4.38
C THR A 49 10.32 -6.10 -4.98
N THR A 50 9.00 -6.08 -5.21
CA THR A 50 8.28 -4.92 -5.73
C THR A 50 8.36 -3.74 -4.76
N ILE A 51 8.13 -3.98 -3.47
CA ILE A 51 8.24 -2.96 -2.42
C ILE A 51 9.67 -2.39 -2.37
N LYS A 52 10.69 -3.25 -2.39
CA LYS A 52 12.10 -2.83 -2.39
C LYS A 52 12.47 -2.03 -3.63
N SER A 53 11.98 -2.43 -4.80
CA SER A 53 12.21 -1.73 -6.08
C SER A 53 11.66 -0.31 -6.04
N PHE A 54 10.41 -0.14 -5.57
CA PHE A 54 9.78 1.17 -5.41
C PHE A 54 10.59 2.10 -4.50
N PHE A 55 10.90 1.64 -3.27
CA PHE A 55 11.65 2.48 -2.32
C PHE A 55 13.10 2.69 -2.76
N GLY A 56 13.72 1.72 -3.43
CA GLY A 56 15.05 1.87 -4.02
C GLY A 56 15.09 2.94 -5.11
N TYR A 57 14.06 2.98 -5.97
CA TYR A 57 13.93 4.03 -6.97
C TYR A 57 13.71 5.40 -6.34
N PHE A 58 12.82 5.48 -5.35
CA PHE A 58 12.57 6.72 -4.61
C PHE A 58 13.83 7.28 -3.96
N VAL A 59 14.61 6.44 -3.24
CA VAL A 59 15.88 6.86 -2.62
C VAL A 59 16.89 7.34 -3.66
N ARG A 60 16.95 6.69 -4.83
CA ARG A 60 17.83 7.12 -5.93
C ARG A 60 17.47 8.52 -6.44
N LEU A 61 16.19 8.82 -6.60
CA LEU A 61 15.74 10.16 -7.03
C LEU A 61 16.12 11.22 -5.99
N LEU A 62 15.94 10.93 -4.70
CA LEU A 62 16.37 11.83 -3.63
C LEU A 62 17.89 12.09 -3.66
N TYR A 63 18.69 11.06 -3.90
CA TYR A 63 20.14 11.18 -3.96
C TYR A 63 20.61 12.03 -5.15
N ASN A 64 19.92 11.92 -6.29
CA ASN A 64 20.23 12.68 -7.51
C ASN A 64 19.69 14.12 -7.49
N GLY A 65 18.88 14.50 -6.50
CA GLY A 65 18.21 15.80 -6.45
C GLY A 65 16.99 15.90 -7.37
N ASP A 66 16.47 14.77 -7.87
CA ASP A 66 15.31 14.70 -8.77
C ASP A 66 13.98 14.83 -7.99
N GLU A 67 13.83 15.90 -7.21
CA GLU A 67 12.72 16.06 -6.25
C GLU A 67 11.33 16.05 -6.90
N ASP A 68 11.17 16.62 -8.09
CA ASP A 68 9.89 16.67 -8.78
C ASP A 68 9.38 15.27 -9.18
N GLU A 69 10.29 14.40 -9.63
CA GLU A 69 9.95 13.00 -9.94
C GLU A 69 9.69 12.21 -8.66
N ALA A 70 10.47 12.48 -7.61
CA ALA A 70 10.29 11.84 -6.32
C ALA A 70 8.93 12.20 -5.69
N ARG A 71 8.42 13.42 -5.90
CA ARG A 71 7.06 13.82 -5.49
C ARG A 71 5.97 13.14 -6.33
N ARG A 72 6.17 13.03 -7.65
CA ARG A 72 5.24 12.31 -8.54
C ARG A 72 5.00 10.86 -8.12
N LEU A 73 5.98 10.19 -7.49
CA LEU A 73 5.78 8.84 -6.96
C LEU A 73 4.72 8.78 -5.84
N PHE A 74 4.53 9.85 -5.08
CA PHE A 74 3.53 9.91 -4.02
C PHE A 74 2.12 10.20 -4.55
N ASP A 75 2.01 10.75 -5.75
CA ASP A 75 0.74 10.95 -6.46
C ASP A 75 0.07 9.63 -6.87
N TYR A 76 0.64 8.47 -6.54
CA TYR A 76 0.02 7.16 -6.77
C TYR A 76 -0.13 6.35 -5.49
N LEU A 77 0.17 6.92 -4.31
CA LEU A 77 0.07 6.24 -3.01
C LEU A 77 -1.32 6.33 -2.37
N HIS A 78 -2.30 6.92 -3.05
CA HIS A 78 -3.67 6.87 -2.57
C HIS A 78 -4.21 5.44 -2.67
N GLU A 79 -4.89 5.00 -1.62
CA GLU A 79 -5.49 3.67 -1.57
C GLU A 79 -6.62 3.58 -2.61
N PRO A 80 -6.58 2.61 -3.54
CA PRO A 80 -7.68 2.37 -4.46
C PRO A 80 -8.92 1.93 -3.67
N ASN A 81 -10.05 2.62 -3.86
CA ASN A 81 -11.31 2.30 -3.15
C ASN A 81 -11.83 0.89 -3.48
N GLU A 82 -11.34 0.29 -4.56
CA GLU A 82 -11.73 -1.02 -5.07
C GLU A 82 -11.21 -2.17 -4.20
N THR A 83 -10.12 -1.98 -3.45
CA THR A 83 -9.53 -3.05 -2.62
C THR A 83 -10.24 -3.21 -1.28
N CYS A 84 -10.94 -2.18 -0.79
CA CYS A 84 -11.64 -2.18 0.51
C CYS A 84 -10.72 -2.59 1.69
N LEU A 85 -9.42 -2.37 1.59
CA LEU A 85 -8.39 -2.74 2.58
C LEU A 85 -8.00 -1.55 3.45
N GLY A 86 -8.97 -1.02 4.21
CA GLY A 86 -8.83 0.28 4.85
C GLY A 86 -9.47 0.40 6.23
N MET A 87 -9.46 1.63 6.74
CA MET A 87 -10.00 2.00 8.04
C MET A 87 -11.40 2.64 7.98
N SER A 88 -12.02 2.74 6.81
CA SER A 88 -13.29 3.46 6.65
C SER A 88 -14.46 2.67 7.22
N ARG A 89 -15.18 3.27 8.18
CA ARG A 89 -16.39 2.71 8.79
C ARG A 89 -17.70 3.04 8.03
N LYS A 90 -17.64 3.76 6.91
CA LYS A 90 -18.78 4.14 6.04
C LYS A 90 -18.37 3.99 4.55
N ARG A 91 -19.19 4.45 3.59
CA ARG A 91 -18.85 4.54 2.14
C ARG A 91 -17.36 4.89 1.96
N PRO A 92 -16.61 4.23 1.06
CA PRO A 92 -15.17 4.43 0.93
C PRO A 92 -14.88 5.93 0.80
N GLN A 93 -14.30 6.48 1.85
CA GLN A 93 -13.77 7.84 1.90
C GLN A 93 -12.31 7.72 2.31
N GLY A 94 -11.60 6.78 1.68
CA GLY A 94 -10.18 6.56 1.88
C GLY A 94 -9.45 7.86 1.57
N ARG A 95 -9.25 8.69 2.60
CA ARG A 95 -8.15 9.63 2.62
C ARG A 95 -6.95 8.72 2.82
N GLY A 96 -6.37 8.24 1.72
CA GLY A 96 -5.04 7.64 1.77
C GLY A 96 -4.02 8.65 2.28
N VAL A 97 -2.77 8.52 1.86
CA VAL A 97 -1.81 9.61 2.01
C VAL A 97 -2.31 10.78 1.13
N GLY A 98 -2.98 11.76 1.75
CA GLY A 98 -3.38 12.99 1.06
C GLY A 98 -2.14 13.78 0.63
N GLU A 99 -2.29 14.72 -0.31
CA GLU A 99 -1.19 15.56 -0.80
C GLU A 99 -0.38 16.20 0.35
N ASP A 100 -1.07 16.64 1.42
CA ASP A 100 -0.43 17.18 2.63
C ASP A 100 0.39 16.13 3.42
N ASP A 101 -0.11 14.90 3.55
CA ASP A 101 0.61 13.83 4.25
C ASP A 101 1.77 13.31 3.40
N ALA A 102 1.62 13.25 2.08
CA ALA A 102 2.68 12.92 1.13
C ALA A 102 3.81 13.94 1.25
N ASN A 103 3.47 15.24 1.24
CA ASN A 103 4.42 16.33 1.42
C ASN A 103 5.15 16.25 2.77
N ARG A 104 4.45 15.87 3.85
CA ARG A 104 5.07 15.67 5.18
C ARG A 104 6.03 14.49 5.22
N ILE A 105 5.66 13.36 4.61
CA ILE A 105 6.52 12.18 4.51
C ILE A 105 7.76 12.51 3.68
N PHE A 106 7.56 13.16 2.54
CA PHE A 106 8.63 13.61 1.65
C PHE A 106 9.60 14.54 2.37
N ALA A 107 9.10 15.60 3.02
CA ALA A 107 9.93 16.54 3.78
C ALA A 107 10.77 15.81 4.84
N ARG A 108 10.17 14.88 5.59
CA ARG A 108 10.91 14.08 6.59
C ARG A 108 11.97 13.16 5.98
N ALA A 109 11.72 12.61 4.80
CA ALA A 109 12.69 11.80 4.08
C ALA A 109 13.89 12.65 3.62
N CYS A 110 13.65 13.85 3.10
CA CYS A 110 14.71 14.76 2.66
C CYS A 110 15.55 15.29 3.83
N PHE A 111 14.93 15.68 4.95
CA PHE A 111 15.66 16.22 6.11
C PHE A 111 16.67 15.23 6.72
N LYS A 112 16.42 13.92 6.63
CA LYS A 112 17.37 12.91 7.13
C LYS A 112 18.60 12.72 6.22
N ASN A 113 18.47 13.03 4.93
CA ASN A 113 19.57 12.89 3.96
C ASN A 113 20.55 14.06 4.01
N THR A 114 20.15 15.25 4.48
CA THR A 114 21.03 16.42 4.56
C THR A 114 21.94 16.39 5.79
N SER A 115 21.62 15.60 6.82
CA SER A 115 22.40 15.47 8.07
C SER A 115 23.49 14.39 8.02
N ALA A 116 23.74 13.78 6.86
CA ALA A 116 24.73 12.72 6.65
C ALA A 116 25.93 13.18 5.77
N GLY A 117 26.17 14.49 5.67
CA GLY A 117 27.31 15.10 4.99
C GLY A 117 28.34 15.63 5.98
#